data_AF-A0A6N9TDV2-F1
#
_entry.id   AF-A0A6N9TDV2-F1
#
_cell.length_a   1.000
_cell.length_b   1.000
_cell.length_c   1.000
_cell.angle_alpha   90.00
_cell.angle_beta   90.00
_cell.angle_gamma   90.00
#
_symmetry.space_group_name_H-M   'P 1'
#
loop_
_entity.id
_entity.type
_entity.pdbx_description
1 polymer ?
#
loop_
_entity_poly.entity_id
_entity_poly.type
_entity_poly.pdbx_seq_one_letter_code
_entity_poly.pdbx_strand_id
1 'polypeptide(L)'
;MKLRLISLLLIVFSQTISAHGSSQVDGEWQPVLNTSKNSHVVTQIQSSPLGNEILIAYAGEGRLEVLAEDNTPFIRITQQGVFANWDHPMWFKVQTAGPRPLPEWVKDGNIEAKWTQVSKNNYYGWYDQRLVKSDEHADEWQIGIAVDGERQMIDGYFKSLNPPETRTLVTLDNSAAPIANLSAMIIPGVDSAIRVSYTGDHHMVVLDKQDEPMLRFSPKGVEANTASTGWKALGRKPYGAAVNDMESKNTEASDTKNSWVLLSSHSAYTWPDSRIQSDETGDSWAIPVFCHSDKVVKSIEGGWLEVAQR
;
A
#
# COMPACT_ATOMS: atom_id res chain seq x y z
N MET A 1 61.06 34.28 17.63
CA MET A 1 60.60 33.20 18.55
C MET A 1 59.79 33.86 19.65
N LYS A 2 58.50 33.59 19.91
CA LYS A 2 57.65 32.41 19.69
C LYS A 2 56.19 32.82 19.38
N LEU A 3 55.57 31.96 18.57
CA LEU A 3 54.16 31.66 18.26
C LEU A 3 53.04 32.61 18.72
N ARG A 4 52.28 33.13 17.74
CA ARG A 4 50.84 33.38 17.89
C ARG A 4 50.10 32.16 17.36
N LEU A 5 49.38 31.44 18.24
CA LEU A 5 48.37 30.46 17.85
C LEU A 5 47.19 31.22 17.25
N ILE A 6 46.88 30.99 15.98
CA ILE A 6 45.59 31.32 15.39
C ILE A 6 44.79 30.02 15.44
N SER A 7 43.86 29.92 16.38
CA SER A 7 42.85 28.86 16.38
C SER A 7 41.89 29.12 15.23
N LEU A 8 42.08 28.40 14.12
CA LEU A 8 41.13 28.35 13.03
C LEU A 8 39.96 27.45 13.48
N LEU A 9 38.86 28.06 13.92
CA LEU A 9 37.63 27.36 14.23
C LEU A 9 37.04 26.84 12.91
N LEU A 10 37.27 25.57 12.59
CA LEU A 10 36.58 24.87 11.51
C LEU A 10 35.12 24.69 11.92
N ILE A 11 34.26 25.60 11.46
CA ILE A 11 32.82 25.41 11.51
C ILE A 11 32.50 24.38 10.43
N VAL A 12 32.34 23.13 10.85
CA VAL A 12 31.73 22.09 10.02
C VAL A 12 30.25 22.41 9.99
N PHE A 13 29.80 23.08 8.93
CA PHE A 13 28.38 23.09 8.61
C PHE A 13 28.00 21.67 8.19
N SER A 14 27.39 20.92 9.09
CA SER A 14 26.63 19.73 8.73
C SER A 14 25.46 20.21 7.87
N GLN A 15 25.61 20.15 6.54
CA GLN A 15 24.46 20.26 5.66
C GLN A 15 23.63 19.00 5.86
N THR A 16 22.49 19.14 6.53
CA THR A 16 21.42 18.16 6.46
C THR A 16 20.91 18.17 5.02
N ILE A 17 21.39 17.24 4.21
CA ILE A 17 20.80 16.95 2.91
C ILE A 17 19.49 16.21 3.21
N SER A 18 18.43 16.99 3.46
CA SER A 18 17.06 16.48 3.31
C SER A 18 16.75 16.53 1.83
N ALA A 19 17.18 15.49 1.11
CA ALA A 19 16.66 15.21 -0.21
C ALA A 19 15.60 14.12 -0.01
N HIS A 20 14.36 14.57 0.03
CA HIS A 20 13.15 13.81 -0.28
C HIS A 20 12.43 14.71 -1.28
N GLY A 21 11.94 14.19 -2.41
CA GLY A 21 11.28 15.01 -3.46
C GLY A 21 10.31 15.99 -2.81
N SER A 22 10.63 17.29 -2.86
CA SER A 22 10.12 18.23 -1.87
C SER A 22 8.61 18.38 -2.00
N SER A 23 7.89 17.80 -1.04
CA SER A 23 6.51 18.18 -0.74
C SER A 23 6.41 19.70 -0.63
N GLN A 24 5.31 20.28 -1.13
CA GLN A 24 5.05 21.71 -0.92
C GLN A 24 4.36 21.97 0.43
N VAL A 25 4.01 20.90 1.15
CA VAL A 25 3.49 20.93 2.51
C VAL A 25 4.50 20.39 3.50
N ASP A 26 4.43 20.85 4.75
CA ASP A 26 5.32 20.42 5.82
C ASP A 26 5.26 18.90 6.04
N GLY A 27 6.42 18.30 6.29
CA GLY A 27 6.58 16.87 6.54
C GLY A 27 7.04 16.03 5.36
N GLU A 28 7.31 14.76 5.64
CA GLU A 28 7.65 13.75 4.64
C GLU A 28 6.41 12.96 4.25
N TRP A 29 6.15 12.86 2.94
CA TRP A 29 4.95 12.22 2.40
C TRP A 29 5.31 11.19 1.34
N GLN A 30 4.67 10.01 1.41
CA GLN A 30 4.88 8.93 0.47
C GLN A 30 3.58 8.64 -0.32
N PRO A 31 3.61 8.68 -1.66
CA PRO A 31 2.48 8.23 -2.48
C PRO A 31 2.33 6.69 -2.39
N VAL A 32 1.12 6.24 -2.07
CA VAL A 32 0.74 4.82 -2.00
C VAL A 32 -0.29 4.53 -3.08
N LEU A 33 -0.04 3.48 -3.87
CA LEU A 33 -0.88 3.05 -4.99
C LEU A 33 -2.10 2.24 -4.50
N ASN A 34 -3.29 2.59 -4.97
CA ASN A 34 -4.47 1.72 -4.83
C ASN A 34 -4.40 0.57 -5.83
N THR A 35 -5.06 -0.55 -5.51
CA THR A 35 -4.98 -1.75 -6.35
C THR A 35 -5.50 -1.47 -7.77
N SER A 36 -4.67 -1.77 -8.78
CA SER A 36 -5.07 -1.64 -10.20
C SER A 36 -6.29 -2.52 -10.51
N LYS A 37 -7.27 -1.96 -11.20
CA LYS A 37 -8.47 -2.68 -11.65
C LYS A 37 -8.27 -3.37 -13.01
N ASN A 38 -7.17 -3.11 -13.70
CA ASN A 38 -6.91 -3.64 -15.04
C ASN A 38 -5.77 -4.67 -15.01
N SER A 39 -6.10 -5.93 -15.29
CA SER A 39 -5.14 -7.06 -15.22
C SER A 39 -3.99 -6.97 -16.22
N HIS A 40 -4.10 -6.14 -17.26
CA HIS A 40 -3.04 -5.92 -18.24
C HIS A 40 -2.14 -4.73 -17.90
N VAL A 41 -2.45 -3.98 -16.84
CA VAL A 41 -1.71 -2.79 -16.41
C VAL A 41 -1.07 -3.07 -15.05
N VAL A 42 0.25 -3.14 -15.04
CA VAL A 42 1.03 -3.24 -13.81
C VAL A 42 1.64 -1.88 -13.53
N THR A 43 1.37 -1.36 -12.34
CA THR A 43 1.87 -0.06 -11.88
C THR A 43 2.72 -0.26 -10.63
N GLN A 44 3.85 0.45 -10.58
CA GLN A 44 4.71 0.51 -9.42
C GLN A 44 5.11 1.97 -9.17
N ILE A 45 5.28 2.32 -7.89
CA ILE A 45 5.83 3.60 -7.47
C ILE A 45 7.17 3.35 -6.80
N GLN A 46 8.16 4.15 -7.15
CA GLN A 46 9.46 4.19 -6.50
C GLN A 46 9.71 5.61 -5.98
N SER A 47 9.78 5.74 -4.67
CA SER A 47 10.11 7.00 -4.01
C SER A 47 11.63 7.09 -3.79
N SER A 48 12.22 8.25 -4.11
CA SER A 48 13.62 8.53 -3.87
C SER A 48 13.82 9.94 -3.32
N PRO A 49 15.03 10.24 -2.79
CA PRO A 49 15.45 11.59 -2.46
C PRO A 49 15.23 12.65 -3.54
N LEU A 50 15.30 12.24 -4.81
CA LEU A 50 15.20 13.15 -5.95
C LEU A 50 13.74 13.43 -6.29
N GLY A 51 12.86 12.43 -6.18
CA GLY A 51 11.46 12.52 -6.55
C GLY A 51 10.76 11.17 -6.54
N ASN A 52 9.45 11.20 -6.80
CA ASN A 52 8.63 10.00 -6.96
C ASN A 52 8.55 9.62 -8.43
N GLU A 53 9.00 8.41 -8.75
CA GLU A 53 8.86 7.80 -10.07
C GLU A 53 7.67 6.85 -10.08
N ILE A 54 6.92 6.86 -11.17
CA ILE A 54 5.94 5.83 -11.49
C ILE A 54 6.43 5.02 -12.68
N LEU A 55 6.29 3.71 -12.59
CA LEU A 55 6.52 2.77 -13.68
C LEU A 55 5.20 2.12 -14.04
N ILE A 56 4.85 2.19 -15.33
CA ILE A 56 3.72 1.46 -15.90
C ILE A 56 4.24 0.45 -16.90
N ALA A 57 3.79 -0.80 -16.78
CA ALA A 57 3.92 -1.84 -17.78
C ALA A 57 2.54 -2.21 -18.34
N TYR A 58 2.47 -2.43 -19.65
CA TYR A 58 1.23 -2.82 -20.34
C TYR A 58 1.44 -4.09 -21.17
N ALA A 59 0.60 -5.10 -20.92
CA ALA A 59 0.70 -6.41 -21.57
C ALA A 59 -0.43 -6.69 -22.59
N GLY A 60 -1.40 -5.78 -22.75
CA GLY A 60 -2.50 -5.96 -23.70
C GLY A 60 -2.05 -5.80 -25.17
N GLU A 61 -2.90 -6.24 -26.10
CA GLU A 61 -2.59 -6.22 -27.55
C GLU A 61 -2.71 -4.82 -28.19
N GLY A 62 -3.43 -3.91 -27.53
CA GLY A 62 -3.68 -2.56 -28.01
C GLY A 62 -2.64 -1.53 -27.56
N ARG A 63 -3.11 -0.36 -27.10
CA ARG A 63 -2.26 0.70 -26.56
C ARG A 63 -2.79 1.24 -25.24
N LEU A 64 -1.86 1.51 -24.33
CA LEU A 64 -2.08 2.35 -23.16
C LEU A 64 -1.50 3.73 -23.42
N GLU A 65 -2.27 4.78 -23.17
CA GLU A 65 -1.84 6.17 -23.29
C GLU A 65 -1.90 6.84 -21.92
N VAL A 66 -0.81 7.49 -21.50
CA VAL A 66 -0.75 8.26 -20.25
C VAL A 66 -1.18 9.69 -20.56
N LEU A 67 -2.14 10.20 -19.79
CA LEU A 67 -2.77 11.49 -20.01
C LEU A 67 -2.17 12.57 -19.09
N ALA A 68 -1.94 13.74 -19.66
CA ALA A 68 -1.62 14.95 -18.91
C ALA A 68 -2.90 15.57 -18.30
N GLU A 69 -2.76 16.67 -17.56
CA GLU A 69 -3.87 17.40 -16.92
C GLU A 69 -4.90 17.93 -17.92
N ASP A 70 -4.47 18.24 -19.14
CA ASP A 70 -5.34 18.65 -20.25
C ASP A 70 -6.06 17.47 -20.92
N ASN A 71 -5.90 16.25 -20.38
CA ASN A 71 -6.41 14.97 -20.89
C ASN A 71 -5.84 14.55 -22.25
N THR A 72 -4.74 15.15 -22.70
CA THR A 72 -4.07 14.72 -23.94
C THR A 72 -2.90 13.77 -23.64
N PRO A 73 -2.64 12.79 -24.53
CA PRO A 73 -1.65 11.77 -24.28
C PRO A 73 -0.22 12.26 -24.57
N PHE A 74 0.72 11.96 -23.65
CA PHE A 74 2.14 12.31 -23.79
C PHE A 74 3.08 11.09 -23.82
N ILE A 75 2.64 9.94 -23.29
CA ILE A 75 3.31 8.64 -23.40
C ILE A 75 2.31 7.64 -23.97
N ARG A 76 2.75 6.78 -24.88
CA ARG A 76 2.00 5.61 -25.37
C ARG A 76 2.84 4.35 -25.18
N ILE A 77 2.25 3.32 -24.61
CA ILE A 77 2.87 2.02 -24.36
C ILE A 77 2.10 0.96 -25.16
N THR A 78 2.81 0.20 -25.97
CA THR A 78 2.28 -0.97 -26.70
C THR A 78 3.23 -2.16 -26.53
N GLN A 79 2.88 -3.33 -27.06
CA GLN A 79 3.80 -4.47 -27.10
C GLN A 79 5.07 -4.20 -27.93
N GLN A 80 5.01 -3.25 -28.88
CA GLN A 80 6.14 -2.92 -29.76
C GLN A 80 7.09 -1.89 -29.15
N GLY A 81 6.69 -1.21 -28.08
CA GLY A 81 7.52 -0.24 -27.40
C GLY A 81 6.78 0.90 -26.71
N VAL A 82 7.57 1.85 -26.24
CA VAL A 82 7.10 3.11 -25.68
C VAL A 82 7.33 4.22 -26.70
N PHE A 83 6.32 5.05 -26.90
CA PHE A 83 6.36 6.22 -27.77
C PHE A 83 6.10 7.47 -26.95
N ALA A 84 6.91 8.50 -27.19
CA ALA A 84 6.78 9.81 -26.58
C ALA A 84 6.18 10.81 -27.57
N ASN A 85 5.31 11.69 -27.08
CA ASN A 85 4.83 12.83 -27.83
C ASN A 85 5.81 14.01 -27.66
N TRP A 86 6.66 14.23 -28.67
CA TRP A 86 7.74 15.22 -28.62
C TRP A 86 7.28 16.68 -28.63
N ASP A 87 6.03 16.93 -29.00
CA ASP A 87 5.48 18.28 -28.99
C ASP A 87 4.64 18.54 -27.71
N HIS A 88 4.49 17.53 -26.83
CA HIS A 88 3.74 17.68 -25.58
C HIS A 88 4.64 18.15 -24.41
N PRO A 89 4.35 19.29 -23.76
CA PRO A 89 5.18 19.81 -22.65
C PRO A 89 5.41 18.82 -21.52
N MET A 90 4.37 18.07 -21.14
CA MET A 90 4.45 17.02 -20.12
C MET A 90 5.56 16.00 -20.37
N TRP A 91 5.83 15.60 -21.63
CA TRP A 91 6.92 14.66 -21.93
C TRP A 91 8.27 15.14 -21.36
N PHE A 92 8.55 16.45 -21.42
CA PHE A 92 9.80 17.02 -20.91
C PHE A 92 9.77 17.29 -19.41
N LYS A 93 8.60 17.62 -18.86
CA LYS A 93 8.41 17.86 -17.42
C LYS A 93 8.63 16.61 -16.57
N VAL A 94 8.44 15.41 -17.14
CA VAL A 94 8.50 14.14 -16.40
C VAL A 94 9.84 13.38 -16.47
N GLN A 95 10.82 13.85 -17.25
CA GLN A 95 12.07 13.08 -17.45
C GLN A 95 13.05 13.18 -16.28
N THR A 96 12.93 14.20 -15.46
CA THR A 96 13.86 14.46 -14.36
C THR A 96 13.08 14.96 -13.16
N ALA A 97 13.59 14.69 -11.97
CA ALA A 97 13.04 15.29 -10.77
C ALA A 97 13.39 16.78 -10.72
N GLY A 98 12.40 17.63 -10.97
CA GLY A 98 12.53 19.09 -10.94
C GLY A 98 12.32 19.78 -12.30
N PRO A 99 12.25 21.12 -12.32
CA PRO A 99 11.91 21.89 -13.50
C PRO A 99 13.03 21.81 -14.56
N ARG A 100 12.64 21.54 -15.81
CA ARG A 100 13.50 21.63 -16.99
C ARG A 100 12.96 22.71 -17.94
N PRO A 101 13.82 23.56 -18.53
CA PRO A 101 13.36 24.45 -19.59
C PRO A 101 12.79 23.62 -20.74
N LEU A 102 11.61 24.01 -21.22
CA LEU A 102 11.02 23.40 -22.40
C LEU A 102 11.88 23.76 -23.62
N PRO A 103 12.01 22.86 -24.61
CA PRO A 103 12.63 23.23 -25.88
C PRO A 103 11.87 24.39 -26.55
N GLU A 104 12.56 25.26 -27.27
CA GLU A 104 11.97 26.45 -27.92
C GLU A 104 10.77 26.16 -28.84
N TRP A 105 10.72 24.94 -29.41
CA TRP A 105 9.63 24.49 -30.28
C TRP A 105 8.41 23.94 -29.51
N VAL A 106 8.55 23.70 -28.20
CA VAL A 106 7.49 23.21 -27.31
C VAL A 106 6.94 24.41 -26.55
N LYS A 107 5.77 24.88 -26.96
CA LYS A 107 5.05 26.00 -26.32
C LYS A 107 3.69 25.51 -25.85
N ASP A 108 3.13 26.17 -24.84
CA ASP A 108 1.74 25.94 -24.43
C ASP A 108 0.81 26.26 -25.61
N GLY A 109 0.08 25.27 -26.12
CA GLY A 109 -0.76 25.41 -27.31
C GLY A 109 -0.89 24.12 -28.12
N ASN A 110 -1.73 24.16 -29.16
CA ASN A 110 -2.22 23.01 -29.92
C ASN A 110 -1.09 22.12 -30.48
N ILE A 111 -1.00 20.90 -29.96
CA ILE A 111 0.11 19.95 -30.12
C ILE A 111 -0.19 19.05 -31.33
N GLU A 112 0.56 19.18 -32.43
CA GLU A 112 0.60 18.08 -33.42
C GLU A 112 1.31 16.89 -32.79
N ALA A 113 0.60 15.78 -32.57
CA ALA A 113 1.14 14.65 -31.83
C ALA A 113 2.25 13.93 -32.61
N LYS A 114 3.51 14.30 -32.34
CA LYS A 114 4.71 13.68 -32.94
C LYS A 114 5.20 12.53 -32.07
N TRP A 115 4.71 11.34 -32.39
CA TRP A 115 5.08 10.10 -31.70
C TRP A 115 6.40 9.54 -32.21
N THR A 116 7.38 9.41 -31.31
CA THR A 116 8.65 8.74 -31.60
C THR A 116 8.88 7.64 -30.59
N GLN A 117 9.37 6.49 -31.05
CA GLN A 117 9.72 5.38 -30.16
C GLN A 117 10.94 5.75 -29.32
N VAL A 118 10.81 5.65 -28.00
CA VAL A 118 11.86 5.96 -27.01
C VAL A 118 12.35 4.71 -26.28
N SER A 119 11.59 3.62 -26.35
CA SER A 119 11.98 2.32 -25.79
C SER A 119 11.37 1.18 -26.59
N LYS A 120 12.04 0.03 -26.59
CA LYS A 120 11.53 -1.23 -27.14
C LYS A 120 10.77 -2.07 -26.12
N ASN A 121 10.80 -1.67 -24.85
CA ASN A 121 10.08 -2.35 -23.79
C ASN A 121 8.60 -1.98 -23.81
N ASN A 122 7.75 -2.81 -23.21
CA ASN A 122 6.35 -2.53 -22.97
C ASN A 122 6.11 -1.85 -21.60
N TYR A 123 7.12 -1.17 -21.08
CA TYR A 123 7.05 -0.44 -19.82
C TYR A 123 7.88 0.83 -19.88
N TYR A 124 7.46 1.84 -19.12
CA TYR A 124 8.19 3.10 -18.97
C TYR A 124 8.06 3.63 -17.55
N GLY A 125 9.16 4.19 -17.04
CA GLY A 125 9.21 4.90 -15.77
C GLY A 125 9.45 6.39 -15.98
N TRP A 126 8.80 7.24 -15.19
CA TRP A 126 9.00 8.69 -15.23
C TRP A 126 8.73 9.34 -13.87
N TYR A 127 9.24 10.55 -13.66
CA TYR A 127 8.92 11.37 -12.49
C TYR A 127 7.58 12.07 -12.70
N ASP A 128 6.63 11.89 -11.80
CA ASP A 128 5.31 12.51 -11.92
C ASP A 128 5.05 13.47 -10.76
N GLN A 129 4.82 14.75 -11.08
CA GLN A 129 4.55 15.78 -10.07
C GLN A 129 3.23 15.55 -9.34
N ARG A 130 2.29 14.79 -9.94
CA ARG A 130 1.04 14.40 -9.27
C ARG A 130 1.27 13.44 -8.10
N LEU A 131 2.46 12.85 -8.01
CA LEU A 131 2.90 12.03 -6.87
C LEU A 131 3.62 12.85 -5.79
N VAL A 132 3.58 14.19 -5.86
CA VAL A 132 4.08 15.08 -4.82
C VAL A 132 2.88 15.75 -4.16
N LYS A 133 2.82 15.72 -2.82
CA LYS A 133 1.75 16.39 -2.08
C LYS A 133 1.95 17.90 -2.19
N SER A 134 1.06 18.55 -2.94
CA SER A 134 1.14 19.98 -3.23
C SER A 134 0.33 20.85 -2.27
N ASP A 135 -0.68 20.27 -1.61
CA ASP A 135 -1.64 20.97 -0.76
C ASP A 135 -1.98 20.13 0.48
N GLU A 136 -2.32 20.79 1.59
CA GLU A 136 -2.63 20.12 2.86
C GLU A 136 -3.87 19.26 2.74
N HIS A 137 -4.83 19.63 1.89
CA HIS A 137 -6.06 18.88 1.66
C HIS A 137 -5.99 17.89 0.49
N ALA A 138 -4.86 17.82 -0.21
CA ALA A 138 -4.64 16.82 -1.26
C ALA A 138 -4.23 15.48 -0.64
N ASP A 139 -5.20 14.72 -0.15
CA ASP A 139 -4.97 13.39 0.44
C ASP A 139 -4.83 12.29 -0.62
N GLU A 140 -5.38 12.51 -1.81
CA GLU A 140 -5.37 11.59 -2.94
C GLU A 140 -4.59 12.14 -4.12
N TRP A 141 -4.07 11.24 -4.94
CA TRP A 141 -3.46 11.55 -6.22
C TRP A 141 -4.04 10.68 -7.32
N GLN A 142 -4.04 11.20 -8.55
CA GLN A 142 -4.62 10.52 -9.69
C GLN A 142 -3.82 10.79 -10.97
N ILE A 143 -3.65 9.74 -11.78
CA ILE A 143 -3.04 9.80 -13.11
C ILE A 143 -4.05 9.20 -14.10
N GLY A 144 -4.48 10.02 -15.06
CA GLY A 144 -5.35 9.57 -16.14
C GLY A 144 -4.58 8.68 -17.12
N ILE A 145 -5.20 7.56 -17.50
CA ILE A 145 -4.74 6.71 -18.60
C ILE A 145 -5.90 6.47 -19.57
N ALA A 146 -5.60 6.10 -20.80
CA ALA A 146 -6.57 5.58 -21.75
C ALA A 146 -6.07 4.23 -22.30
N VAL A 147 -6.86 3.18 -22.14
CA VAL A 147 -6.58 1.86 -22.71
C VAL A 147 -7.49 1.69 -23.91
N ASP A 148 -6.91 1.63 -25.11
CA ASP A 148 -7.65 1.54 -26.37
C ASP A 148 -8.74 2.63 -26.55
N GLY A 149 -8.46 3.81 -26.01
CA GLY A 149 -9.37 4.96 -26.04
C GLY A 149 -10.35 5.04 -24.87
N GLU A 150 -10.47 3.99 -24.06
CA GLU A 150 -11.28 4.01 -22.85
C GLU A 150 -10.49 4.61 -21.68
N ARG A 151 -11.02 5.70 -21.14
CA ARG A 151 -10.39 6.40 -20.02
C ARG A 151 -10.50 5.58 -18.73
N GLN A 152 -9.38 5.45 -18.03
CA GLN A 152 -9.28 4.87 -16.70
C GLN A 152 -8.40 5.77 -15.82
N MET A 153 -8.38 5.48 -14.52
CA MET A 153 -7.55 6.20 -13.55
C MET A 153 -6.62 5.21 -12.85
N ILE A 154 -5.39 5.65 -12.64
CA ILE A 154 -4.50 5.10 -11.62
C ILE A 154 -4.54 6.08 -10.47
N ASP A 155 -4.91 5.60 -9.29
CA ASP A 155 -5.13 6.43 -8.13
C ASP A 155 -4.47 5.85 -6.89
N GLY A 156 -4.41 6.68 -5.86
CA GLY A 156 -3.80 6.36 -4.58
C GLY A 156 -3.93 7.51 -3.60
N TYR A 157 -3.23 7.37 -2.48
CA TYR A 157 -3.25 8.35 -1.40
C TYR A 157 -1.84 8.71 -0.93
N PHE A 158 -1.71 9.82 -0.20
CA PHE A 158 -0.46 10.21 0.44
C PHE A 158 -0.42 9.72 1.89
N LYS A 159 0.59 8.92 2.22
CA LYS A 159 0.88 8.49 3.59
C LYS A 159 1.91 9.44 4.21
N SER A 160 1.59 10.04 5.35
CA SER A 160 2.58 10.79 6.14
C SER A 160 3.64 9.84 6.68
N LEU A 161 4.91 10.21 6.50
CA LEU A 161 6.08 9.58 7.12
C LEU A 161 6.56 10.35 8.36
N ASN A 162 5.90 11.48 8.67
CA ASN A 162 6.19 12.15 9.92
C ASN A 162 6.00 11.17 11.08
N PRO A 163 6.90 11.18 12.08
CA PRO A 163 6.63 10.49 13.33
C PRO A 163 5.26 10.94 13.84
N PRO A 164 4.39 10.01 14.25
CA PRO A 164 3.08 10.39 14.75
C PRO A 164 3.26 11.37 15.92
N GLU A 165 2.37 12.36 16.02
CA GLU A 165 2.41 13.37 17.09
C GLU A 165 2.32 12.71 18.47
N THR A 166 1.59 11.60 18.54
CA THR A 166 1.49 10.74 19.71
C THR A 166 2.12 9.38 19.42
N ARG A 167 2.94 8.89 20.35
CA ARG A 167 3.39 7.50 20.35
C ARG A 167 2.44 6.70 21.21
N THR A 168 1.76 5.75 20.60
CA THR A 168 0.81 4.88 21.28
C THR A 168 1.36 3.46 21.37
N LEU A 169 1.40 2.91 22.57
CA LEU A 169 1.66 1.50 22.82
C LEU A 169 0.34 0.74 22.80
N VAL A 170 0.20 -0.22 21.89
CA VAL A 170 -0.92 -1.16 21.87
C VAL A 170 -0.72 -2.17 23.01
N THR A 171 -1.68 -2.23 23.93
CA THR A 171 -1.66 -3.13 25.09
C THR A 171 -2.71 -4.21 24.93
N LEU A 172 -2.46 -5.39 25.51
CA LEU A 172 -3.39 -6.53 25.54
C LEU A 172 -3.81 -6.79 26.97
N ASP A 173 -5.11 -6.92 27.24
CA ASP A 173 -5.59 -7.38 28.54
C ASP A 173 -5.34 -8.89 28.67
N ASN A 174 -4.44 -9.25 29.59
CA ASN A 174 -4.06 -10.63 29.87
C ASN A 174 -4.59 -11.13 31.22
N SER A 175 -5.51 -10.40 31.85
CA SER A 175 -6.08 -10.78 33.15
C SER A 175 -6.80 -12.14 33.08
N ALA A 176 -7.46 -12.45 31.96
CA ALA A 176 -7.96 -13.78 31.63
C ALA A 176 -8.10 -13.94 30.11
N ALA A 177 -7.77 -15.14 29.59
CA ALA A 177 -8.05 -15.45 28.20
C ALA A 177 -9.58 -15.55 27.98
N PRO A 178 -10.15 -14.91 26.95
CA PRO A 178 -11.59 -14.93 26.71
C PRO A 178 -12.10 -16.35 26.43
N ILE A 179 -11.28 -17.17 25.79
CA ILE A 179 -11.57 -18.57 25.49
C ILE A 179 -10.47 -19.43 26.14
N ALA A 180 -10.85 -20.52 26.79
CA ALA A 180 -9.89 -21.48 27.33
C ALA A 180 -8.95 -21.97 26.22
N ASN A 181 -7.66 -22.10 26.52
CA ASN A 181 -6.61 -22.51 25.60
C ASN A 181 -6.28 -21.51 24.46
N LEU A 182 -6.82 -20.28 24.50
CA LEU A 182 -6.40 -19.17 23.66
C LEU A 182 -5.24 -18.41 24.31
N SER A 183 -4.21 -18.09 23.55
CA SER A 183 -3.19 -17.10 23.93
C SER A 183 -3.00 -16.09 22.79
N ALA A 184 -2.97 -14.81 23.14
CA ALA A 184 -2.75 -13.70 22.22
C ALA A 184 -1.49 -12.91 22.61
N MET A 185 -0.87 -12.27 21.62
CA MET A 185 0.28 -11.40 21.79
C MET A 185 0.24 -10.29 20.75
N ILE A 186 0.60 -9.07 21.16
CA ILE A 186 0.82 -7.95 20.24
C ILE A 186 2.25 -7.99 19.71
N ILE A 187 2.39 -7.87 18.39
CA ILE A 187 3.65 -7.68 17.69
C ILE A 187 3.78 -6.19 17.38
N PRO A 188 4.70 -5.47 18.04
CA PRO A 188 4.86 -4.03 17.83
C PRO A 188 5.45 -3.72 16.46
N GLY A 189 5.04 -2.60 15.88
CA GLY A 189 5.50 -2.11 14.58
C GLY A 189 4.84 -0.78 14.23
N VAL A 190 5.18 -0.23 13.06
CA VAL A 190 4.50 0.95 12.50
C VAL A 190 3.00 0.66 12.33
N ASP A 191 2.68 -0.54 11.83
CA ASP A 191 1.37 -1.15 11.93
C ASP A 191 1.50 -2.36 12.87
N SER A 192 0.84 -2.32 14.02
CA SER A 192 0.90 -3.43 14.98
C SER A 192 0.18 -4.67 14.44
N ALA A 193 0.63 -5.85 14.82
CA ALA A 193 -0.03 -7.11 14.47
C ALA A 193 -0.44 -7.87 15.73
N ILE A 194 -1.42 -8.74 15.62
CA ILE A 194 -1.77 -9.68 16.67
C ILE A 194 -1.38 -11.09 16.24
N ARG A 195 -0.76 -11.82 17.16
CA ARG A 195 -0.53 -13.25 17.07
C ARG A 195 -1.50 -13.95 17.99
N VAL A 196 -2.31 -14.84 17.45
CA VAL A 196 -3.18 -15.73 18.24
C VAL A 196 -2.70 -17.16 18.10
N SER A 197 -2.75 -17.89 19.20
CA SER A 197 -2.56 -19.33 19.27
C SER A 197 -3.71 -19.95 20.03
N TYR A 198 -4.13 -21.14 19.62
CA TYR A 198 -5.26 -21.83 20.23
C TYR A 198 -4.99 -23.33 20.27
N THR A 199 -4.99 -23.92 21.47
CA THR A 199 -4.69 -25.34 21.71
C THR A 199 -5.89 -26.16 22.17
N GLY A 200 -7.10 -25.60 22.06
CA GLY A 200 -8.32 -26.34 22.35
C GLY A 200 -8.63 -27.40 21.30
N ASP A 201 -9.50 -28.34 21.66
CA ASP A 201 -9.91 -29.49 20.85
C ASP A 201 -11.08 -29.18 19.88
N HIS A 202 -11.71 -28.01 20.02
CA HIS A 202 -12.80 -27.53 19.16
C HIS A 202 -12.30 -26.48 18.15
N HIS A 203 -13.21 -25.96 17.31
CA HIS A 203 -12.90 -24.80 16.46
C HIS A 203 -13.13 -23.51 17.22
N MET A 204 -12.11 -22.65 17.23
CA MET A 204 -12.23 -21.24 17.59
C MET A 204 -12.24 -20.40 16.32
N VAL A 205 -13.15 -19.44 16.21
CA VAL A 205 -13.27 -18.56 15.05
C VAL A 205 -13.01 -17.12 15.47
N VAL A 206 -12.24 -16.39 14.67
CA VAL A 206 -12.05 -14.95 14.77
C VAL A 206 -12.99 -14.29 13.77
N LEU A 207 -13.74 -13.29 14.22
CA LEU A 207 -14.62 -12.49 13.38
C LEU A 207 -13.90 -11.22 12.87
N ASP A 208 -14.26 -10.75 11.68
CA ASP A 208 -13.81 -9.46 11.16
C ASP A 208 -14.61 -8.28 11.75
N LYS A 209 -14.42 -7.07 11.22
CA LYS A 209 -15.12 -5.85 11.68
C LYS A 209 -16.62 -5.88 11.36
N GLN A 210 -17.09 -6.78 10.50
CA GLN A 210 -18.49 -6.96 10.13
C GLN A 210 -19.13 -8.13 10.87
N ASP A 211 -18.45 -8.66 11.91
CA ASP A 211 -18.84 -9.86 12.63
C ASP A 211 -18.92 -11.13 11.74
N GLU A 212 -18.24 -11.13 10.57
CA GLU A 212 -18.18 -12.29 9.69
C GLU A 212 -16.99 -13.21 10.07
N PRO A 213 -17.15 -14.55 9.99
CA PRO A 213 -16.04 -15.48 10.19
C PRO A 213 -14.86 -15.22 9.25
N MET A 214 -13.70 -14.87 9.82
CA MET A 214 -12.49 -14.53 9.06
C MET A 214 -11.41 -15.62 9.16
N LEU A 215 -11.07 -16.04 10.38
CA LEU A 215 -10.07 -17.07 10.64
C LEU A 215 -10.65 -18.17 11.52
N ARG A 216 -10.25 -19.42 11.28
CA ARG A 216 -10.64 -20.58 12.09
C ARG A 216 -9.40 -21.31 12.57
N PHE A 217 -9.28 -21.47 13.89
CA PHE A 217 -8.19 -22.14 14.57
C PHE A 217 -8.65 -23.51 15.08
N SER A 218 -7.78 -24.50 14.99
CA SER A 218 -7.97 -25.86 15.51
C SER A 218 -6.62 -26.54 15.74
N PRO A 219 -6.59 -27.75 16.35
CA PRO A 219 -5.37 -28.55 16.43
C PRO A 219 -4.73 -28.89 15.07
N LYS A 220 -5.50 -28.80 13.97
CA LYS A 220 -5.02 -29.08 12.60
C LYS A 220 -4.37 -27.87 11.92
N GLY A 221 -4.43 -26.70 12.55
CA GLY A 221 -3.90 -25.45 12.00
C GLY A 221 -4.91 -24.32 11.98
N VAL A 222 -4.59 -23.32 11.16
CA VAL A 222 -5.40 -22.11 10.95
C VAL A 222 -5.86 -22.05 9.51
N GLU A 223 -7.15 -21.81 9.31
CA GLU A 223 -7.78 -21.63 8.00
C GLU A 223 -8.33 -20.21 7.88
N ALA A 224 -8.25 -19.61 6.68
CA ALA A 224 -8.89 -18.34 6.35
C ALA A 224 -10.15 -18.57 5.53
N ASN A 225 -11.17 -17.76 5.80
CA ASN A 225 -12.32 -17.60 4.94
C ASN A 225 -11.98 -16.62 3.81
N THR A 226 -11.67 -17.12 2.62
CA THR A 226 -11.34 -16.30 1.44
C THR A 226 -12.50 -15.44 0.94
N ALA A 227 -13.73 -15.72 1.39
CA ALA A 227 -14.89 -14.90 1.11
C ALA A 227 -15.02 -13.68 2.07
N SER A 228 -14.45 -13.74 3.28
CA SER A 228 -14.55 -12.69 4.30
C SER A 228 -14.00 -11.36 3.79
N THR A 229 -14.75 -10.29 4.06
CA THR A 229 -14.34 -8.92 3.76
C THR A 229 -13.07 -8.55 4.51
N GLY A 230 -12.99 -8.92 5.79
CA GLY A 230 -11.79 -8.76 6.61
C GLY A 230 -10.57 -9.46 6.02
N TRP A 231 -10.69 -10.71 5.57
CA TRP A 231 -9.56 -11.43 4.95
C TRP A 231 -9.07 -10.76 3.66
N LYS A 232 -9.99 -10.34 2.78
CA LYS A 232 -9.64 -9.65 1.53
C LYS A 232 -8.91 -8.34 1.78
N ALA A 233 -9.32 -7.59 2.81
CA ALA A 233 -8.68 -6.34 3.20
C ALA A 233 -7.20 -6.53 3.63
N LEU A 234 -6.81 -7.73 4.09
CA LEU A 234 -5.41 -8.03 4.42
C LEU A 234 -4.52 -8.19 3.17
N GLY A 235 -5.09 -8.37 1.98
CA GLY A 235 -4.34 -8.57 0.74
C GLY A 235 -3.49 -9.86 0.72
N ARG A 236 -3.86 -10.88 1.50
CA ARG A 236 -3.05 -12.10 1.68
C ARG A 236 -3.54 -13.26 0.81
N LYS A 237 -2.58 -14.06 0.31
CA LYS A 237 -2.86 -15.34 -0.39
C LYS A 237 -2.68 -16.54 0.56
N PRO A 238 -3.62 -17.50 0.62
CA PRO A 238 -3.49 -18.70 1.44
C PRO A 238 -2.35 -19.65 1.01
N TYR A 239 -1.90 -20.50 1.94
CA TYR A 239 -0.87 -21.50 1.66
C TYR A 239 -1.43 -22.62 0.76
N GLY A 240 -0.75 -22.93 -0.34
CA GLY A 240 -1.17 -23.96 -1.30
C GLY A 240 -2.20 -23.53 -2.35
N ALA A 241 -2.70 -22.29 -2.33
CA ALA A 241 -3.64 -21.78 -3.33
C ALA A 241 -3.06 -21.75 -4.76
N ALA A 242 -1.73 -21.65 -4.91
CA ALA A 242 -1.06 -21.65 -6.22
C ALA A 242 -1.07 -23.01 -6.95
N VAL A 243 -1.55 -24.09 -6.33
CA VAL A 243 -1.55 -25.44 -6.95
C VAL A 243 -2.84 -25.74 -7.70
N ASN A 244 -3.95 -25.03 -7.42
CA ASN A 244 -5.27 -25.35 -7.97
C ASN A 244 -5.79 -24.37 -9.04
N ASP A 245 -5.07 -23.28 -9.33
CA ASP A 245 -5.48 -22.30 -10.34
C ASP A 245 -5.36 -22.81 -11.80
N MET A 246 -4.84 -24.02 -12.02
CA MET A 246 -4.77 -24.66 -13.35
C MET A 246 -5.81 -25.76 -13.57
N GLU A 247 -6.60 -26.15 -12.56
CA GLU A 247 -7.48 -27.32 -12.67
C GLU A 247 -8.81 -27.12 -11.93
N SER A 248 -9.68 -26.25 -12.43
CA SER A 248 -11.14 -26.39 -12.17
C SER A 248 -11.99 -25.72 -13.25
N LYS A 249 -12.13 -26.40 -14.39
CA LYS A 249 -13.39 -26.33 -15.15
C LYS A 249 -14.34 -27.37 -14.58
N ASN A 250 -15.55 -26.91 -14.27
CA ASN A 250 -16.73 -27.67 -13.84
C ASN A 250 -16.80 -28.03 -12.35
N THR A 251 -17.52 -27.23 -11.55
CA THR A 251 -18.63 -27.78 -10.75
C THR A 251 -19.63 -26.68 -10.40
N GLU A 252 -20.91 -27.03 -10.52
CA GLU A 252 -22.07 -26.22 -10.21
C GLU A 252 -22.15 -25.80 -8.73
N ALA A 253 -22.97 -24.78 -8.47
CA ALA A 253 -23.19 -24.19 -7.16
C ALA A 253 -23.63 -25.20 -6.09
N SER A 254 -22.79 -25.42 -5.07
CA SER A 254 -23.21 -25.82 -3.72
C SER A 254 -22.08 -25.59 -2.70
N ASP A 255 -22.48 -25.10 -1.54
CA ASP A 255 -21.76 -25.04 -0.25
C ASP A 255 -20.70 -23.96 0.00
N THR A 256 -21.04 -23.13 0.99
CA THR A 256 -20.20 -22.27 1.85
C THR A 256 -19.00 -22.99 2.52
N LYS A 257 -18.72 -24.26 2.19
CA LYS A 257 -17.51 -24.99 2.59
C LYS A 257 -16.27 -24.61 1.78
N ASN A 258 -16.44 -24.12 0.55
CA ASN A 258 -15.31 -23.85 -0.37
C ASN A 258 -14.52 -22.56 -0.12
N SER A 259 -14.89 -21.76 0.88
CA SER A 259 -14.17 -20.52 1.19
C SER A 259 -13.07 -20.69 2.26
N TRP A 260 -12.99 -21.82 2.96
CA TRP A 260 -11.97 -22.02 4.00
C TRP A 260 -10.70 -22.67 3.43
N VAL A 261 -9.57 -21.99 3.55
CA VAL A 261 -8.28 -22.47 3.03
C VAL A 261 -7.21 -22.42 4.11
N LEU A 262 -6.37 -23.46 4.19
CA LEU A 262 -5.31 -23.56 5.18
C LEU A 262 -4.27 -22.42 5.01
N LEU A 263 -3.98 -21.73 6.10
CA LEU A 263 -2.95 -20.70 6.19
C LEU A 263 -1.69 -21.21 6.88
N SER A 264 -1.86 -22.05 7.89
CA SER A 264 -0.78 -22.55 8.74
C SER A 264 -1.13 -23.94 9.21
N SER A 265 -0.18 -24.87 9.15
CA SER A 265 -0.29 -26.18 9.79
C SER A 265 -0.12 -26.12 11.31
N HIS A 266 0.28 -24.97 11.85
CA HIS A 266 0.36 -24.73 13.29
C HIS A 266 -0.91 -24.05 13.76
N SER A 267 -1.39 -24.37 14.96
CA SER A 267 -2.55 -23.73 15.60
C SER A 267 -2.27 -22.31 16.10
N ALA A 268 -1.48 -21.55 15.34
CA ALA A 268 -1.11 -20.17 15.62
C ALA A 268 -0.91 -19.41 14.31
N TYR A 269 -1.32 -18.15 14.30
CA TYR A 269 -1.19 -17.26 13.15
C TYR A 269 -1.06 -15.80 13.58
N THR A 270 -0.33 -15.02 12.80
CA THR A 270 -0.10 -13.58 13.02
C THR A 270 -0.67 -12.80 11.85
N TRP A 271 -1.46 -11.76 12.14
CA TRP A 271 -1.98 -10.85 11.11
C TRP A 271 -2.01 -9.39 11.62
N PRO A 272 -1.84 -8.41 10.72
CA PRO A 272 -2.16 -7.03 11.04
C PRO A 272 -3.68 -6.91 11.20
N ASP A 273 -4.15 -6.25 12.26
CA ASP A 273 -5.57 -6.02 12.49
C ASP A 273 -5.83 -4.52 12.52
N SER A 274 -6.83 -4.05 11.77
CA SER A 274 -7.15 -2.62 11.74
C SER A 274 -7.83 -2.13 13.02
N ARG A 275 -8.31 -3.04 13.88
CA ARG A 275 -8.92 -2.70 15.18
C ARG A 275 -7.88 -2.38 16.25
N ILE A 276 -6.63 -2.82 16.09
CA ILE A 276 -5.56 -2.56 17.06
C ILE A 276 -4.67 -1.38 16.66
N GLN A 277 -4.86 -0.83 15.45
CA GLN A 277 -4.24 0.44 15.10
C GLN A 277 -5.04 1.54 15.81
N SER A 278 -4.35 2.41 16.56
CA SER A 278 -5.00 3.52 17.27
C SER A 278 -5.70 4.43 16.27
N ASP A 279 -6.98 4.72 16.50
CA ASP A 279 -7.80 5.65 15.73
C ASP A 279 -8.20 6.88 16.57
N GLU A 280 -7.22 7.42 17.32
CA GLU A 280 -7.25 8.70 18.06
C GLU A 280 -8.42 8.95 19.04
N THR A 281 -9.41 8.06 19.12
CA THR A 281 -10.71 8.30 19.77
C THR A 281 -11.20 7.15 20.65
N GLY A 282 -10.56 5.97 20.60
CA GLY A 282 -10.88 4.82 21.44
C GLY A 282 -9.94 4.64 22.63
N ASP A 283 -10.50 4.35 23.81
CA ASP A 283 -9.72 3.94 24.99
C ASP A 283 -9.40 2.43 24.98
N SER A 284 -10.10 1.65 24.14
CA SER A 284 -9.98 0.19 24.09
C SER A 284 -10.32 -0.37 22.71
N TRP A 285 -9.75 -1.53 22.40
CA TRP A 285 -10.07 -2.32 21.22
C TRP A 285 -10.54 -3.72 21.60
N ALA A 286 -11.33 -4.33 20.71
CA ALA A 286 -11.82 -5.68 20.86
C ALA A 286 -11.81 -6.42 19.51
N ILE A 287 -11.34 -7.67 19.53
CA ILE A 287 -11.41 -8.60 18.40
C ILE A 287 -12.37 -9.72 18.79
N PRO A 288 -13.56 -9.83 18.16
CA PRO A 288 -14.54 -10.84 18.52
C PRO A 288 -14.04 -12.23 18.13
N VAL A 289 -14.20 -13.16 19.05
CA VAL A 289 -13.88 -14.57 18.92
C VAL A 289 -15.04 -15.40 19.46
N PHE A 290 -15.28 -16.57 18.87
CA PHE A 290 -16.23 -17.52 19.44
C PHE A 290 -15.67 -18.93 19.37
N CYS A 291 -15.99 -19.74 20.40
CA CYS A 291 -15.69 -21.16 20.42
C CYS A 291 -16.95 -21.96 20.09
N HIS A 292 -16.84 -22.98 19.25
CA HIS A 292 -18.00 -23.84 18.95
C HIS A 292 -18.53 -24.60 20.17
N SER A 293 -17.72 -24.78 21.22
CA SER A 293 -18.10 -25.51 22.43
C SER A 293 -19.08 -24.73 23.32
N ASP A 294 -18.92 -23.41 23.45
CA ASP A 294 -19.77 -22.56 24.29
C ASP A 294 -20.74 -21.68 23.48
N LYS A 295 -20.50 -21.49 22.17
CA LYS A 295 -21.35 -20.72 21.24
C LYS A 295 -21.62 -19.27 21.69
N VAL A 296 -20.75 -18.72 22.53
CA VAL A 296 -20.81 -17.34 23.00
C VAL A 296 -19.71 -16.55 22.33
N VAL A 297 -20.07 -15.40 21.74
CA VAL A 297 -19.08 -14.44 21.26
C VAL A 297 -18.45 -13.75 22.46
N LYS A 298 -17.12 -13.76 22.50
CA LYS A 298 -16.26 -13.10 23.47
C LYS A 298 -15.23 -12.28 22.70
N SER A 299 -14.31 -11.61 23.37
CA SER A 299 -13.35 -10.75 22.68
C SER A 299 -11.94 -10.91 23.23
N ILE A 300 -10.96 -10.88 22.33
CA ILE A 300 -9.59 -10.53 22.71
C ILE A 300 -9.57 -9.02 22.81
N GLU A 301 -9.21 -8.50 23.97
CA GLU A 301 -9.37 -7.08 24.29
C GLU A 301 -8.05 -6.46 24.74
N GLY A 302 -7.96 -5.14 24.59
CA GLY A 302 -6.82 -4.37 25.03
C GLY A 302 -7.09 -2.89 24.86
N GLY A 303 -6.04 -2.10 24.91
CA GLY A 303 -6.17 -0.67 24.71
C GLY A 303 -4.93 -0.04 24.11
N TRP A 304 -4.89 1.27 24.25
CA TRP A 304 -3.86 2.13 23.74
C TRP A 304 -3.35 2.99 24.89
N LEU A 305 -2.05 2.88 25.16
CA LEU A 305 -1.39 3.73 26.13
C LEU A 305 -0.57 4.76 25.38
N GLU A 306 -0.90 6.03 25.54
CA GLU A 306 -0.03 7.10 25.08
C GLU A 306 1.27 7.09 25.90
N VAL A 307 2.41 6.96 25.23
CA VAL A 307 3.73 6.87 25.87
C VAL A 307 4.61 8.10 25.59
N ALA A 308 4.24 8.96 24.64
CA ALA A 308 4.86 10.27 24.41
C ALA A 308 4.01 11.16 23.51
N GLN A 309 4.04 12.48 23.73
CA GLN A 309 3.60 13.52 22.80
C GLN A 309 4.79 14.35 22.35
N ARG A 310 4.75 14.86 21.11
CA ARG A 310 5.79 15.72 20.55
C ARG A 310 5.54 17.21 20.80
#